data_AF-A0A9E0TQV5-F1
#
_entry.id   AF-A0A9E0TQV5-F1
#
_cell.length_a   1.000
_cell.length_b   1.000
_cell.length_c   1.000
_cell.angle_alpha   90.00
_cell.angle_beta   90.00
_cell.angle_gamma   90.00
#
_symmetry.space_group_name_H-M   'P 1'
#
loop_
_entity.id
_entity.type
_entity.pdbx_description
1 polymer ?
#
loop_
_entity_poly.entity_id
_entity_poly.type
_entity_poly.pdbx_seq_one_letter_code
_entity_poly.pdbx_strand_id
1 'polypeptide(L)'
;MVPALPPSSSQPFPPHLKSYHPHPQTPWNFSEPLFKRVQNYTSDKSFKLCEVLNTDPELNFILKYFEQQKPPGYSIKSVVCIHNPDQTAFFEAGLKNMEREASNSVFAPKGKDEEPKAERARVLSRWESQASQFSPVEIKNLSSRGTDSCTKAKVLPLWHGSTKEVCQSICWSGFTSFGKHHYFDENASKGNTKSTDKGYFGSGIYFTNSAQYATFYSSGGHVLLVWVSMREPYPVVNDKPHPQKGSDMLKLEGRMHYQNYNAHFIPVTNIRPQDPKCLEYYPCYKDQQPAWDEFVVFEKAQALPRFWIELGVDFPQVVISDLATHGELLNLLIHLLDQPEVKNYSALAQLLQVKVDKTLQSSETAPLNVEDDRFFKLAKRLKPEGEKLSPTVASMLLKSMSSSASPQRSLPSVPSKSSAKAPFPKIQPPLSVSLGEDEYQKALNFRKAGDLKQAFISYQKAAEQGHAAAQF
;
A
#
# COMPACT_ATOMS: atom_id res chain seq x y z
N MET A 1 -29.70 -15.08 14.35
CA MET A 1 -29.92 -13.80 13.64
C MET A 1 -28.56 -13.15 13.49
N VAL A 2 -28.13 -12.86 12.26
CA VAL A 2 -26.91 -12.07 12.04
C VAL A 2 -27.27 -10.61 12.36
N PRO A 3 -26.54 -9.92 13.25
CA PRO A 3 -26.83 -8.53 13.55
C PRO A 3 -26.81 -7.70 12.25
N ALA A 4 -27.75 -6.78 12.11
CA ALA A 4 -27.70 -5.80 11.03
C ALA A 4 -26.33 -5.10 11.09
N LEU A 5 -25.64 -5.05 9.94
CA LEU A 5 -24.33 -4.42 9.86
C LEU A 5 -24.46 -2.96 10.32
N PRO A 6 -23.59 -2.48 11.23
CA PRO A 6 -23.60 -1.06 11.60
C PRO A 6 -23.44 -0.22 10.32
N PRO A 7 -24.04 0.99 10.27
CA PRO A 7 -23.85 1.89 9.14
C PRO A 7 -22.35 2.05 8.92
N SER A 8 -21.89 1.69 7.71
CA SER A 8 -20.47 1.75 7.38
C SER A 8 -19.99 3.16 7.66
N SER A 9 -18.85 3.29 8.33
CA SER A 9 -18.19 4.59 8.42
C SER A 9 -18.05 5.11 6.99
N SER A 10 -18.61 6.28 6.70
CA SER A 10 -18.54 6.87 5.35
C SER A 10 -17.09 7.04 4.87
N GLN A 11 -16.15 7.10 5.82
CA GLN A 11 -14.73 7.17 5.57
C GLN A 11 -14.11 5.79 5.29
N PRO A 12 -13.44 5.64 4.13
CA PRO A 12 -12.76 4.40 3.73
C PRO A 12 -11.49 4.08 4.51
N PHE A 13 -10.81 5.09 5.07
CA PHE A 13 -9.62 4.92 5.91
C PHE A 13 -9.78 5.68 7.23
N PRO A 14 -9.15 5.19 8.32
CA PRO A 14 -8.93 6.01 9.51
C PRO A 14 -8.21 7.32 9.14
N PRO A 15 -8.63 8.47 9.66
CA PRO A 15 -7.90 9.72 9.50
C PRO A 15 -6.45 9.57 9.96
N HIS A 16 -5.52 10.13 9.18
CA HIS A 16 -4.08 10.12 9.47
C HIS A 16 -3.46 8.73 9.59
N LEU A 17 -4.04 7.69 8.94
CA LEU A 17 -3.53 6.33 9.03
C LEU A 17 -2.02 6.22 8.68
N LYS A 18 -1.53 7.00 7.70
CA LYS A 18 -0.10 7.08 7.31
C LYS A 18 0.83 7.39 8.49
N SER A 19 0.37 8.18 9.46
CA SER A 19 1.20 8.60 10.61
C SER A 19 1.48 7.49 11.62
N TYR A 20 0.69 6.41 11.61
CA TYR A 20 0.93 5.23 12.45
C TYR A 20 2.02 4.31 11.89
N HIS A 21 2.43 4.51 10.63
CA HIS A 21 3.49 3.72 10.02
C HIS A 21 4.87 4.26 10.46
N PRO A 22 5.85 3.39 10.82
CA PRO A 22 7.19 3.84 11.26
C PRO A 22 7.95 4.65 10.21
N HIS A 23 7.67 4.42 8.93
CA HIS A 23 8.26 5.14 7.81
C HIS A 23 7.18 5.70 6.88
N PRO A 24 6.54 6.83 7.22
CA PRO A 24 5.42 7.37 6.44
C PRO A 24 5.76 7.61 4.97
N GLN A 25 6.95 8.14 4.66
CA GLN A 25 7.36 8.45 3.28
C GLN A 25 7.73 7.21 2.45
N THR A 26 8.06 6.08 3.10
CA THR A 26 8.43 4.82 2.44
C THR A 26 7.73 3.67 3.15
N PRO A 27 6.40 3.57 3.05
CA PRO A 27 5.63 2.78 3.99
C PRO A 27 5.76 1.26 3.79
N TRP A 28 6.51 0.80 2.78
CA TRP A 28 6.93 -0.59 2.67
C TRP A 28 8.23 -0.91 3.43
N ASN A 29 8.92 0.07 4.00
CA ASN A 29 10.09 -0.17 4.85
C ASN A 29 9.70 -0.60 6.26
N PHE A 30 10.48 -1.51 6.82
CA PHE A 30 10.33 -1.95 8.20
C PHE A 30 11.14 -1.06 9.14
N SER A 31 10.64 -0.90 10.35
CA SER A 31 11.34 -0.36 11.50
C SER A 31 12.64 -1.12 11.75
N GLU A 32 13.63 -0.43 12.29
CA GLU A 32 14.94 -1.01 12.54
C GLU A 32 14.89 -2.29 13.40
N PRO A 33 14.09 -2.38 14.49
CA PRO A 33 13.98 -3.61 15.28
C PRO A 33 13.43 -4.79 14.48
N LEU A 34 12.31 -4.60 13.76
CA LEU A 34 11.71 -5.64 12.94
C LEU A 34 12.65 -6.06 11.81
N PHE A 35 13.28 -5.09 11.12
CA PHE A 35 14.21 -5.37 10.03
C PHE A 35 15.43 -6.17 10.51
N LYS A 36 16.00 -5.86 11.68
CA LYS A 36 17.09 -6.66 12.27
C LYS A 36 16.68 -8.11 12.50
N ARG A 37 15.46 -8.35 13.03
CA ARG A 37 14.95 -9.71 13.21
C ARG A 37 14.78 -10.42 11.87
N VAL A 38 14.19 -9.75 10.88
CA VAL A 38 14.07 -10.27 9.50
C VAL A 38 15.44 -10.67 8.92
N GLN A 39 16.48 -9.85 9.12
CA GLN A 39 17.82 -10.17 8.61
C GLN A 39 18.40 -11.43 9.24
N ASN A 40 18.12 -11.67 10.53
CA ASN A 40 18.60 -12.84 11.26
C ASN A 40 17.90 -14.15 10.88
N TYR A 41 16.76 -14.11 10.17
CA TYR A 41 16.18 -15.33 9.62
C TYR A 41 17.06 -15.86 8.48
N THR A 42 17.59 -17.06 8.68
CA THR A 42 18.17 -17.89 7.62
C THR A 42 17.03 -18.56 6.86
N SER A 43 16.97 -18.32 5.56
CA SER A 43 15.97 -18.93 4.67
C SER A 43 16.68 -19.32 3.39
N ASP A 44 16.53 -20.58 2.98
CA ASP A 44 16.97 -21.04 1.66
C ASP A 44 16.06 -20.52 0.53
N LYS A 45 15.01 -19.76 0.90
CA LYS A 45 14.02 -19.20 -0.03
C LYS A 45 14.40 -17.76 -0.38
N SER A 46 13.92 -17.30 -1.54
CA SER A 46 13.99 -15.91 -2.02
C SER A 46 13.25 -14.89 -1.15
N PHE A 47 12.56 -15.34 -0.10
CA PHE A 47 11.84 -14.48 0.83
C PHE A 47 12.02 -14.94 2.28
N LYS A 48 11.78 -14.02 3.21
CA LYS A 48 11.81 -14.23 4.64
C LYS A 48 10.45 -13.88 5.24
N LEU A 49 10.06 -14.66 6.24
CA LEU A 49 8.89 -14.43 7.08
C LEU A 49 9.39 -14.20 8.50
N CYS A 50 8.90 -13.14 9.15
CA CYS A 50 9.22 -12.84 10.54
C CYS A 50 7.95 -12.41 11.25
N GLU A 51 7.70 -12.96 12.44
CA GLU A 51 6.57 -12.55 13.26
C GLU A 51 6.69 -11.08 13.68
N VAL A 52 5.55 -10.37 13.59
CA VAL A 52 5.40 -9.02 14.11
C VAL A 52 4.94 -9.12 15.56
N LEU A 53 5.76 -8.65 16.48
CA LEU A 53 5.52 -8.64 17.91
C LEU A 53 4.71 -7.41 18.32
N ASN A 54 4.13 -7.48 19.52
CA ASN A 54 3.41 -6.34 20.12
C ASN A 54 4.28 -5.10 20.39
N THR A 55 5.61 -5.25 20.36
CA THR A 55 6.56 -4.16 20.52
C THR A 55 6.96 -3.50 19.19
N ASP A 56 6.57 -4.08 18.05
CA ASP A 56 6.87 -3.49 16.75
C ASP A 56 5.88 -2.39 16.39
N PRO A 57 6.36 -1.23 15.93
CA PRO A 57 5.49 -0.10 15.56
C PRO A 57 4.55 -0.43 14.38
N GLU A 58 4.90 -1.39 13.51
CA GLU A 58 4.06 -1.85 12.41
C GLU A 58 2.71 -2.37 12.87
N LEU A 59 2.66 -3.03 14.04
CA LEU A 59 1.43 -3.61 14.55
C LEU A 59 0.36 -2.52 14.83
N ASN A 60 0.79 -1.33 15.25
CA ASN A 60 -0.13 -0.21 15.49
C ASN A 60 -0.85 0.22 14.21
N PHE A 61 -0.10 0.34 13.11
CA PHE A 61 -0.67 0.65 11.80
C PHE A 61 -1.66 -0.43 11.36
N ILE A 62 -1.28 -1.71 11.48
CA ILE A 62 -2.13 -2.84 11.09
C ILE A 62 -3.42 -2.87 11.89
N LEU A 63 -3.34 -2.74 13.22
CA LEU A 63 -4.51 -2.80 14.10
C LEU A 63 -5.43 -1.59 13.91
N LYS A 64 -4.88 -0.38 13.79
CA LYS A 64 -5.68 0.82 13.50
C LYS A 64 -6.44 0.69 12.19
N TYR A 65 -5.80 0.12 11.16
CA TYR A 65 -6.47 -0.10 9.89
C TYR A 65 -7.50 -1.23 9.96
N PHE A 66 -7.16 -2.35 10.61
CA PHE A 66 -8.05 -3.50 10.76
C PHE A 66 -9.33 -3.17 11.53
N GLU A 67 -9.23 -2.42 12.64
CA GLU A 67 -10.37 -2.08 13.49
C GLU A 67 -11.39 -1.14 12.80
N GLN A 68 -10.99 -0.41 11.74
CA GLN A 68 -11.91 0.46 10.98
C GLN A 68 -13.08 -0.33 10.38
N GLN A 69 -12.78 -1.50 9.81
CA GLN A 69 -13.75 -2.38 9.15
C GLN A 69 -13.42 -3.82 9.50
N LYS A 70 -13.43 -4.08 10.81
CA LYS A 70 -13.16 -5.39 11.39
C LYS A 70 -14.24 -6.40 10.98
N PRO A 71 -13.88 -7.59 10.47
CA PRO A 71 -14.85 -8.65 10.22
C PRO A 71 -15.53 -9.09 11.53
N PRO A 72 -16.87 -9.18 11.59
CA PRO A 72 -17.59 -9.60 12.80
C PRO A 72 -17.13 -10.97 13.31
N GLY A 73 -16.83 -11.08 14.61
CA GLY A 73 -16.41 -12.33 15.26
C GLY A 73 -14.95 -12.74 15.02
N TYR A 74 -14.18 -11.98 14.22
CA TYR A 74 -12.77 -12.24 13.99
C TYR A 74 -11.89 -11.28 14.79
N SER A 75 -10.75 -11.78 15.26
CA SER A 75 -9.64 -10.97 15.77
C SER A 75 -8.35 -11.37 15.05
N ILE A 76 -7.34 -10.50 15.07
CA ILE A 76 -6.00 -10.87 14.58
C ILE A 76 -5.41 -11.92 15.53
N LYS A 77 -5.11 -13.11 14.99
CA LYS A 77 -4.44 -14.19 15.71
C LYS A 77 -2.92 -14.04 15.63
N SER A 78 -2.41 -13.76 14.44
CA SER A 78 -0.98 -13.54 14.22
C SER A 78 -0.74 -12.61 13.03
N VAL A 79 0.42 -11.97 13.03
CA VAL A 79 0.90 -11.14 11.93
C VAL A 79 2.33 -11.53 11.62
N VAL A 80 2.59 -11.77 10.33
CA VAL A 80 3.92 -12.09 9.83
C VAL A 80 4.29 -11.07 8.77
N CYS A 81 5.44 -10.42 8.91
CA CYS A 81 5.97 -9.55 7.86
C CYS A 81 6.62 -10.38 6.75
N ILE A 82 6.45 -9.94 5.51
CA ILE A 82 6.95 -10.58 4.30
C ILE A 82 8.10 -9.74 3.75
N HIS A 83 9.31 -10.26 3.79
CA HIS A 83 10.47 -9.60 3.19
C HIS A 83 10.95 -10.38 1.97
N ASN A 84 10.74 -9.79 0.80
CA ASN A 84 11.26 -10.28 -0.47
C ASN A 84 11.98 -9.10 -1.16
N PRO A 85 13.32 -9.09 -1.20
CA PRO A 85 14.09 -7.96 -1.72
C PRO A 85 13.86 -7.76 -3.23
N ASP A 86 13.75 -8.83 -4.01
CA ASP A 86 13.52 -8.75 -5.45
C ASP A 86 12.16 -8.13 -5.76
N GLN A 87 11.11 -8.57 -5.06
CA GLN A 87 9.76 -7.98 -5.21
C GLN A 87 9.73 -6.51 -4.76
N THR A 88 10.50 -6.15 -3.74
CA THR A 88 10.63 -4.75 -3.31
C THR A 88 11.29 -3.91 -4.41
N ALA A 89 12.37 -4.41 -5.02
CA ALA A 89 13.05 -3.74 -6.12
C ALA A 89 12.14 -3.61 -7.36
N PHE A 90 11.38 -4.65 -7.71
CA PHE A 90 10.42 -4.59 -8.81
C PHE A 90 9.30 -3.58 -8.56
N PHE A 91 8.76 -3.54 -7.34
CA PHE A 91 7.74 -2.58 -6.95
C PHE A 91 8.24 -1.13 -7.04
N GLU A 92 9.44 -0.86 -6.50
CA GLU A 92 10.04 0.48 -6.55
C GLU A 92 10.36 0.92 -7.98
N ALA A 93 10.89 0.01 -8.81
CA ALA A 93 11.13 0.28 -10.23
C ALA A 93 9.81 0.58 -10.98
N GLY A 94 8.77 -0.23 -10.74
CA GLY A 94 7.44 -0.01 -11.30
C GLY A 94 6.84 1.33 -10.89
N LEU A 95 6.99 1.71 -9.62
CA LEU A 95 6.53 3.01 -9.11
C LEU A 95 7.23 4.18 -9.78
N LYS A 96 8.55 4.10 -10.00
CA LYS A 96 9.29 5.11 -10.78
C LYS A 96 8.82 5.20 -12.22
N ASN A 97 8.48 4.08 -12.86
CA ASN A 97 7.95 4.06 -14.22
C ASN A 97 6.58 4.76 -14.27
N MET A 98 5.67 4.41 -13.36
CA MET A 98 4.36 5.05 -13.24
C MET A 98 4.45 6.56 -13.01
N GLU A 99 5.41 7.04 -12.20
CA GLU A 99 5.60 8.49 -12.00
C GLU A 99 5.99 9.21 -13.30
N ARG A 100 6.84 8.58 -14.12
CA ARG A 100 7.24 9.12 -15.44
C ARG A 100 6.08 9.09 -16.42
N GLU A 101 5.33 7.99 -16.47
CA GLU A 101 4.14 7.87 -17.31
C GLU A 101 3.06 8.89 -16.94
N ALA A 102 2.78 9.05 -15.64
CA ALA A 102 1.83 10.04 -15.13
C ALA A 102 2.27 11.49 -15.44
N SER A 103 3.57 11.70 -15.71
CA SER A 103 4.10 12.99 -16.14
C SER A 103 4.07 13.23 -17.64
N ASN A 104 3.78 12.20 -18.42
CA ASN A 104 3.68 12.30 -19.86
C ASN A 104 2.21 12.51 -20.28
N SER A 105 1.93 13.64 -20.95
CA SER A 105 0.59 13.98 -21.41
C SER A 105 0.01 12.97 -22.41
N VAL A 106 0.84 12.20 -23.11
CA VAL A 106 0.40 11.11 -24.01
C VAL A 106 -0.34 10.01 -23.24
N PHE A 107 0.08 9.74 -22.01
CA PHE A 107 -0.51 8.72 -21.15
C PHE A 107 -1.49 9.31 -20.12
N ALA A 108 -1.86 10.58 -20.25
CA ALA A 108 -2.83 11.19 -19.35
C ALA A 108 -4.19 10.48 -19.51
N PRO A 109 -4.82 10.05 -18.40
CA PRO A 109 -6.19 9.59 -18.45
C PRO A 109 -7.14 10.76 -18.73
N LYS A 110 -8.31 10.45 -19.28
CA LYS A 110 -9.39 11.44 -19.41
C LYS A 110 -10.06 11.73 -18.05
N GLY A 111 -9.95 10.81 -17.10
CA GLY A 111 -10.40 10.97 -15.73
C GLY A 111 -11.88 11.34 -15.62
N LYS A 112 -12.12 12.50 -15.01
CA LYS A 112 -13.46 13.08 -14.79
C LYS A 112 -14.17 13.54 -16.07
N ASP A 113 -13.47 13.62 -17.20
CA ASP A 113 -14.04 14.08 -18.47
C ASP A 113 -14.70 12.93 -19.27
N GLU A 114 -14.55 11.69 -18.82
CA GLU A 114 -15.27 10.53 -19.35
C GLU A 114 -16.76 10.58 -18.97
N GLU A 115 -17.64 10.11 -19.84
CA GLU A 115 -19.07 10.01 -19.50
C GLU A 115 -19.37 8.76 -18.65
N PRO A 116 -20.29 8.84 -17.67
CA PRO A 116 -20.98 10.05 -17.21
C PRO A 116 -20.12 10.90 -16.24
N LYS A 117 -19.91 12.18 -16.58
CA LYS A 117 -18.88 13.03 -15.94
C LYS A 117 -19.07 13.26 -14.44
N ALA A 118 -20.30 13.54 -14.01
CA ALA A 118 -20.59 13.89 -12.62
C ALA A 118 -20.29 12.72 -11.68
N GLU A 119 -20.72 11.52 -12.06
CA GLU A 119 -20.51 10.29 -11.32
C GLU A 119 -19.02 9.93 -11.25
N ARG A 120 -18.29 10.06 -12.37
CA ARG A 120 -16.85 9.81 -12.40
C ARG A 120 -16.05 10.80 -11.56
N ALA A 121 -16.41 12.09 -11.59
CA ALA A 121 -15.82 13.10 -10.73
C ALA A 121 -16.01 12.74 -9.24
N ARG A 122 -17.20 12.27 -8.85
CA ARG A 122 -17.50 11.81 -7.49
C ARG A 122 -16.65 10.59 -7.10
N VAL A 123 -16.56 9.58 -7.98
CA VAL A 123 -15.76 8.38 -7.76
C VAL A 123 -14.27 8.73 -7.63
N LEU A 124 -13.73 9.58 -8.50
CA LEU A 124 -12.33 10.04 -8.41
C LEU A 124 -12.07 10.86 -7.16
N SER A 125 -13.00 11.72 -6.73
CA SER A 125 -12.85 12.47 -5.49
C SER A 125 -12.76 11.54 -4.27
N ARG A 126 -13.56 10.48 -4.24
CA ARG A 126 -13.48 9.45 -3.20
C ARG A 126 -12.12 8.73 -3.22
N TRP A 127 -11.61 8.37 -4.38
CA TRP A 127 -10.27 7.79 -4.52
C TRP A 127 -9.16 8.75 -4.09
N GLU A 128 -9.19 10.00 -4.53
CA GLU A 128 -8.16 10.99 -4.19
C GLU A 128 -8.12 11.27 -2.68
N SER A 129 -9.28 11.29 -2.00
CA SER A 129 -9.35 11.43 -0.54
C SER A 129 -8.66 10.28 0.22
N GLN A 130 -8.57 9.09 -0.40
CA GLN A 130 -7.84 7.94 0.11
C GLN A 130 -6.36 8.03 -0.23
N ALA A 131 -6.05 8.26 -1.50
CA ALA A 131 -4.69 8.28 -2.03
C ALA A 131 -3.85 9.44 -1.47
N SER A 132 -4.45 10.61 -1.28
CA SER A 132 -3.79 11.79 -0.71
C SER A 132 -3.27 11.57 0.72
N GLN A 133 -3.88 10.65 1.48
CA GLN A 133 -3.38 10.33 2.83
C GLN A 133 -2.01 9.67 2.82
N PHE A 134 -1.61 9.04 1.70
CA PHE A 134 -0.37 8.28 1.58
C PHE A 134 0.63 8.93 0.61
N SER A 135 0.21 9.90 -0.21
CA SER A 135 1.05 10.65 -1.14
C SER A 135 1.56 11.97 -0.51
N PRO A 136 2.76 12.46 -0.86
CA PRO A 136 3.77 11.81 -1.69
C PRO A 136 4.43 10.63 -0.97
N VAL A 137 5.12 9.79 -1.74
CA VAL A 137 6.06 8.80 -1.23
C VAL A 137 7.45 9.06 -1.82
N GLU A 138 8.48 8.54 -1.17
CA GLU A 138 9.86 8.70 -1.58
C GLU A 138 10.46 7.34 -1.93
N ILE A 139 11.38 7.29 -2.88
CA ILE A 139 12.18 6.11 -3.17
C ILE A 139 13.64 6.51 -3.14
N LYS A 140 14.48 5.71 -2.48
CA LYS A 140 15.92 5.97 -2.50
C LYS A 140 16.45 5.79 -3.92
N ASN A 141 17.22 6.76 -4.38
CA ASN A 141 17.95 6.62 -5.62
C ASN A 141 19.23 5.81 -5.33
N LEU A 142 19.48 4.73 -6.07
CA LEU A 142 20.70 3.94 -5.88
C LEU A 142 21.91 4.58 -6.58
N SER A 143 21.66 5.37 -7.63
CA SER A 143 22.69 6.02 -8.44
C SER A 143 23.10 7.39 -7.90
N SER A 144 22.21 8.07 -7.17
CA SER A 144 22.49 9.34 -6.50
C SER A 144 22.30 9.18 -4.99
N ARG A 145 22.95 10.02 -4.18
CA ARG A 145 22.67 10.06 -2.72
C ARG A 145 21.30 10.67 -2.39
N GLY A 146 20.44 10.90 -3.38
CA GLY A 146 19.14 11.57 -3.25
C GLY A 146 17.97 10.60 -3.10
N THR A 147 16.79 11.18 -2.91
CA THR A 147 15.49 10.50 -2.96
C THR A 147 14.70 11.01 -4.15
N ASP A 148 14.02 10.10 -4.85
CA ASP A 148 13.06 10.43 -5.88
C ASP A 148 11.68 10.52 -5.22
N SER A 149 10.99 11.66 -5.35
CA SER A 149 9.62 11.82 -4.82
C SER A 149 8.59 11.41 -5.88
N CYS A 150 7.65 10.54 -5.53
CA CYS A 150 6.52 10.16 -6.36
C CYS A 150 5.28 10.91 -5.88
N THR A 151 4.82 11.86 -6.70
CA THR A 151 3.70 12.76 -6.38
C THR A 151 2.44 12.42 -7.18
N LYS A 152 2.61 11.86 -8.39
CA LYS A 152 1.52 11.54 -9.31
C LYS A 152 1.12 10.08 -9.23
N ALA A 153 2.09 9.17 -9.14
CA ALA A 153 1.83 7.80 -8.78
C ALA A 153 1.46 7.73 -7.29
N LYS A 154 0.38 7.02 -6.99
CA LYS A 154 -0.18 6.86 -5.65
C LYS A 154 0.13 5.47 -5.13
N VAL A 155 0.29 5.34 -3.81
CA VAL A 155 0.48 4.07 -3.12
C VAL A 155 -0.52 3.98 -1.98
N LEU A 156 -1.25 2.87 -1.90
CA LEU A 156 -2.31 2.64 -0.92
C LEU A 156 -2.06 1.33 -0.17
N PRO A 157 -2.34 1.24 1.14
CA PRO A 157 -2.40 -0.03 1.84
C PRO A 157 -3.76 -0.68 1.58
N LEU A 158 -3.80 -1.82 0.91
CA LEU A 158 -5.03 -2.52 0.59
C LEU A 158 -5.00 -3.97 1.09
N TRP A 159 -6.18 -4.49 1.39
CA TRP A 159 -6.41 -5.87 1.82
C TRP A 159 -6.63 -6.78 0.61
N HIS A 160 -6.12 -8.00 0.73
CA HIS A 160 -6.36 -9.09 -0.21
C HIS A 160 -6.67 -10.37 0.57
N GLY A 161 -7.89 -10.89 0.45
CA GLY A 161 -8.27 -12.15 1.06
C GLY A 161 -8.02 -13.32 0.13
N SER A 162 -7.46 -14.41 0.66
CA SER A 162 -7.25 -15.63 -0.10
C SER A 162 -7.12 -16.86 0.81
N THR A 163 -6.77 -18.02 0.23
CA THR A 163 -6.44 -19.21 1.02
C THR A 163 -5.01 -19.14 1.56
N LYS A 164 -4.70 -19.99 2.54
CA LYS A 164 -3.34 -20.12 3.10
C LYS A 164 -2.30 -20.40 2.02
N GLU A 165 -2.60 -21.32 1.12
CA GLU A 165 -1.70 -21.80 0.07
C GLU A 165 -1.42 -20.70 -0.95
N VAL A 166 -2.45 -19.93 -1.32
CA VAL A 166 -2.29 -18.79 -2.24
C VAL A 166 -1.50 -17.67 -1.57
N CYS A 167 -1.76 -17.35 -0.29
CA CYS A 167 -0.97 -16.37 0.46
C CYS A 167 0.51 -16.77 0.52
N GLN A 168 0.79 -18.05 0.78
CA GLN A 168 2.15 -18.58 0.80
C GLN A 168 2.81 -18.49 -0.59
N SER A 169 2.07 -18.80 -1.66
CA SER A 169 2.56 -18.62 -3.04
C SER A 169 2.90 -17.16 -3.32
N ILE A 170 2.04 -16.22 -2.92
CA ILE A 170 2.26 -14.78 -3.09
C ILE A 170 3.52 -14.31 -2.34
N CYS A 171 3.80 -14.83 -1.14
CA CYS A 171 5.03 -14.51 -0.42
C CYS A 171 6.29 -14.89 -1.23
N TRP A 172 6.23 -16.00 -1.95
CA TRP A 172 7.35 -16.52 -2.72
C TRP A 172 7.53 -15.82 -4.07
N SER A 173 6.46 -15.75 -4.88
CA SER A 173 6.52 -15.28 -6.27
C SER A 173 6.06 -13.84 -6.49
N GLY A 174 5.54 -13.17 -5.45
CA GLY A 174 4.69 -12.00 -5.62
C GLY A 174 3.31 -12.39 -6.19
N PHE A 175 2.49 -11.38 -6.47
CA PHE A 175 1.21 -11.61 -7.14
C PHE A 175 1.43 -12.12 -8.57
N THR A 176 0.55 -12.99 -9.04
CA THR A 176 0.58 -13.48 -10.42
C THR A 176 -0.82 -13.56 -11.02
N SER A 177 -0.90 -13.46 -12.34
CA SER A 177 -2.14 -13.68 -13.08
C SER A 177 -2.39 -15.18 -13.20
N PHE A 178 -3.62 -15.60 -12.90
CA PHE A 178 -4.09 -16.96 -13.20
C PHE A 178 -4.79 -16.92 -14.55
N GLY A 179 -4.41 -17.84 -15.46
CA GLY A 179 -5.03 -17.92 -16.78
C GLY A 179 -6.55 -18.16 -16.67
N LYS A 180 -7.34 -17.30 -17.31
CA LYS A 180 -8.81 -17.37 -17.29
C LYS A 180 -9.41 -18.11 -18.49
N HIS A 181 -8.60 -18.83 -19.27
CA HIS A 181 -9.02 -19.49 -20.51
C HIS A 181 -10.18 -20.48 -20.32
N HIS A 182 -10.29 -21.11 -19.15
CA HIS A 182 -11.39 -22.04 -18.83
C HIS A 182 -12.79 -21.39 -18.80
N TYR A 183 -12.90 -20.05 -18.77
CA TYR A 183 -14.17 -19.35 -18.89
C TYR A 183 -14.60 -19.11 -20.35
N PHE A 184 -13.68 -19.28 -21.30
CA PHE A 184 -13.88 -18.95 -22.71
C PHE A 184 -13.69 -20.16 -23.64
N ASP A 185 -13.10 -21.24 -23.14
CA ASP A 185 -12.93 -22.50 -23.85
C ASP A 185 -13.51 -23.64 -23.01
N GLU A 186 -14.62 -24.22 -23.46
CA GLU A 186 -15.28 -25.35 -22.81
C GLU A 186 -14.41 -26.63 -22.81
N ASN A 187 -13.41 -26.69 -23.70
CA ASN A 187 -12.47 -27.81 -23.80
C ASN A 187 -11.20 -27.60 -23.00
N ALA A 188 -10.97 -26.39 -22.44
CA ALA A 188 -9.81 -26.15 -21.60
C ALA A 188 -9.90 -27.07 -20.38
N SER A 189 -8.86 -27.90 -20.20
CA SER A 189 -8.77 -28.77 -19.03
C SER A 189 -8.89 -27.91 -17.78
N LYS A 190 -9.79 -28.30 -16.87
CA LYS A 190 -9.98 -27.64 -15.59
C LYS A 190 -8.71 -27.82 -14.77
N GLY A 191 -7.72 -26.96 -14.99
CA GLY A 191 -6.52 -26.91 -14.17
C GLY A 191 -6.87 -26.77 -12.69
N ASN A 192 -5.96 -27.20 -11.82
CA ASN A 192 -6.18 -27.17 -10.37
C ASN A 192 -6.33 -25.74 -9.79
N THR A 193 -5.98 -24.70 -10.56
CA THR A 193 -6.11 -23.29 -10.18
C THR A 193 -7.30 -22.64 -10.89
N LYS A 194 -8.50 -22.83 -10.34
CA LYS A 194 -9.70 -22.13 -10.83
C LYS A 194 -9.67 -20.69 -10.34
N SER A 195 -9.64 -19.74 -11.29
CA SER A 195 -9.98 -18.36 -10.98
C SER A 195 -11.44 -18.33 -10.52
N THR A 196 -11.74 -17.59 -9.45
CA THR A 196 -13.08 -17.52 -8.84
C THR A 196 -14.10 -16.81 -9.72
N ASP A 197 -13.64 -15.99 -10.67
CA ASP A 197 -14.48 -15.17 -11.53
C ASP A 197 -13.79 -14.78 -12.85
N LYS A 198 -14.60 -14.35 -13.83
CA LYS A 198 -14.13 -13.80 -15.10
C LYS A 198 -13.37 -12.47 -14.92
N GLY A 199 -13.59 -11.78 -13.81
CA GLY A 199 -13.08 -10.44 -13.53
C GLY A 199 -14.09 -9.40 -13.97
N TYR A 200 -15.09 -9.10 -13.14
CA TYR A 200 -16.19 -8.18 -13.46
C TYR A 200 -15.72 -6.76 -13.80
N PHE A 201 -14.61 -6.35 -13.20
CA PHE A 201 -13.98 -5.04 -13.42
C PHE A 201 -12.61 -5.20 -14.08
N GLY A 202 -12.43 -6.26 -14.88
CA GLY A 202 -11.18 -6.60 -15.54
C GLY A 202 -10.52 -7.85 -14.97
N SER A 203 -9.72 -8.51 -15.80
CA SER A 203 -8.89 -9.67 -15.46
C SER A 203 -7.57 -9.25 -14.82
N GLY A 204 -7.66 -8.52 -13.70
CA GLY A 204 -6.51 -8.10 -12.90
C GLY A 204 -6.45 -8.75 -11.52
N ILE A 205 -5.66 -8.15 -10.63
CA ILE A 205 -5.50 -8.52 -9.24
C ILE A 205 -6.39 -7.60 -8.39
N TYR A 206 -7.27 -8.21 -7.60
CA TYR A 206 -8.30 -7.50 -6.83
C TYR A 206 -7.84 -7.22 -5.41
N PHE A 207 -8.13 -6.01 -4.95
CA PHE A 207 -7.86 -5.52 -3.61
C PHE A 207 -9.06 -4.72 -3.08
N THR A 208 -9.11 -4.52 -1.78
CA THR A 208 -10.11 -3.68 -1.14
C THR A 208 -9.51 -2.88 0.02
N ASN A 209 -10.15 -1.77 0.40
CA ASN A 209 -9.80 -1.04 1.62
C ASN A 209 -10.43 -1.62 2.90
N SER A 210 -11.17 -2.72 2.79
CA SER A 210 -11.91 -3.32 3.90
C SER A 210 -11.35 -4.69 4.31
N ALA A 211 -10.89 -4.82 5.56
CA ALA A 211 -10.51 -6.12 6.09
C ALA A 211 -11.72 -7.08 6.11
N GLN A 212 -12.89 -6.58 6.53
CA GLN A 212 -14.15 -7.31 6.47
C GLN A 212 -14.47 -7.80 5.06
N TYR A 213 -14.43 -6.93 4.06
CA TYR A 213 -14.75 -7.36 2.69
C TYR A 213 -13.76 -8.40 2.17
N ALA A 214 -12.47 -8.22 2.46
CA ALA A 214 -11.44 -9.19 2.09
C ALA A 214 -11.71 -10.59 2.68
N THR A 215 -12.29 -10.68 3.89
CA THR A 215 -12.59 -12.00 4.48
C THR A 215 -13.62 -12.82 3.73
N PHE A 216 -14.48 -12.22 2.90
CA PHE A 216 -15.41 -12.99 2.07
C PHE A 216 -14.72 -13.84 1.01
N TYR A 217 -13.49 -13.45 0.63
CA TYR A 217 -12.64 -14.16 -0.32
C TYR A 217 -11.54 -14.97 0.37
N SER A 218 -11.53 -14.97 1.71
CA SER A 218 -10.55 -15.69 2.51
C SER A 218 -11.12 -17.02 3.00
N SER A 219 -10.47 -18.12 2.61
CA SER A 219 -10.73 -19.43 3.22
C SER A 219 -9.78 -19.63 4.40
N GLY A 220 -10.34 -19.70 5.61
CA GLY A 220 -9.57 -19.93 6.84
C GLY A 220 -9.01 -18.67 7.50
N GLY A 221 -9.47 -17.48 7.12
CA GLY A 221 -9.10 -16.23 7.81
C GLY A 221 -7.70 -15.72 7.46
N HIS A 222 -7.16 -16.06 6.29
CA HIS A 222 -5.91 -15.52 5.78
C HIS A 222 -6.15 -14.28 4.92
N VAL A 223 -5.61 -13.14 5.34
CA VAL A 223 -5.62 -11.89 4.57
C VAL A 223 -4.21 -11.34 4.47
N LEU A 224 -3.91 -10.69 3.33
CA LEU A 224 -2.68 -9.96 3.11
C LEU A 224 -2.95 -8.46 3.19
N LEU A 225 -2.04 -7.74 3.83
CA LEU A 225 -1.95 -6.29 3.72
C LEU A 225 -0.83 -5.93 2.75
N VAL A 226 -1.19 -5.19 1.71
CA VAL A 226 -0.41 -5.05 0.48
C VAL A 226 -0.26 -3.57 0.15
N TRP A 227 0.95 -3.14 -0.20
CA TRP A 227 1.16 -1.82 -0.79
C TRP A 227 0.88 -1.89 -2.28
N VAL A 228 -0.13 -1.15 -2.72
CA VAL A 228 -0.59 -1.16 -4.11
C VAL A 228 -0.34 0.19 -4.74
N SER A 229 0.38 0.20 -5.87
CA SER A 229 0.76 1.39 -6.62
C SER A 229 -0.04 1.53 -7.92
N MET A 230 -0.46 2.76 -8.22
CA MET A 230 -1.26 3.09 -9.40
C MET A 230 -1.11 4.54 -9.80
N ARG A 231 -1.44 4.86 -11.06
CA ARG A 231 -1.73 6.24 -11.50
C ARG A 231 -3.18 6.56 -11.14
N GLU A 232 -3.72 7.67 -11.65
CA GLU A 232 -5.17 7.90 -11.57
C GLU A 232 -5.92 6.72 -12.22
N PRO A 233 -6.78 5.99 -11.46
CA PRO A 233 -7.44 4.79 -11.94
C PRO A 233 -8.64 5.14 -12.80
N TYR A 234 -9.10 4.19 -13.61
CA TYR A 234 -10.40 4.31 -14.27
C TYR A 234 -11.51 4.30 -13.21
N PRO A 235 -12.33 5.37 -13.11
CA PRO A 235 -13.39 5.44 -12.11
C PRO A 235 -14.62 4.68 -12.59
N VAL A 236 -14.79 3.44 -12.12
CA VAL A 236 -15.89 2.57 -12.55
C VAL A 236 -17.20 3.07 -11.94
N VAL A 237 -18.21 3.26 -12.79
CA VAL A 237 -19.55 3.68 -12.39
C VAL A 237 -20.60 2.72 -12.93
N ASN A 238 -21.77 2.68 -12.28
CA ASN A 238 -22.91 1.94 -12.80
C ASN A 238 -24.00 2.91 -13.27
N ASP A 239 -24.37 2.81 -14.54
CA ASP A 239 -25.39 3.62 -15.19
C ASP A 239 -26.77 2.96 -15.23
N LYS A 240 -26.89 1.71 -14.74
CA LYS A 240 -28.14 0.95 -14.69
C LYS A 240 -28.35 0.31 -13.31
N PRO A 241 -29.58 0.31 -12.78
CA PRO A 241 -29.85 -0.39 -11.53
C PRO A 241 -29.76 -1.92 -11.73
N HIS A 242 -29.32 -2.64 -10.69
CA HIS A 242 -29.42 -4.10 -10.65
C HIS A 242 -30.89 -4.54 -10.86
N PRO A 243 -31.18 -5.62 -11.64
CA PRO A 243 -30.26 -6.65 -12.14
C PRO A 243 -29.58 -6.34 -13.47
N GLN A 244 -29.76 -5.15 -14.03
CA GLN A 244 -29.15 -4.82 -15.30
C GLN A 244 -27.65 -4.58 -15.12
N LYS A 245 -26.85 -5.14 -16.02
CA LYS A 245 -25.41 -4.90 -16.03
C LYS A 245 -25.10 -3.52 -16.61
N GLY A 246 -24.40 -2.70 -15.84
CA GLY A 246 -23.96 -1.38 -16.26
C GLY A 246 -22.97 -1.41 -17.42
N SER A 247 -22.86 -0.28 -18.13
CA SER A 247 -22.01 -0.12 -19.31
C SER A 247 -20.53 -0.34 -18.99
N ASP A 248 -20.03 0.14 -17.84
CA ASP A 248 -18.63 -0.09 -17.47
C ASP A 248 -18.36 -1.57 -17.14
N MET A 249 -19.28 -2.27 -16.48
CA MET A 249 -19.12 -3.72 -16.25
C MET A 249 -19.07 -4.51 -17.56
N LEU A 250 -19.94 -4.19 -18.53
CA LEU A 250 -19.91 -4.80 -19.86
C LEU A 250 -18.62 -4.50 -20.62
N LYS A 251 -18.10 -3.28 -20.44
CA LYS A 251 -16.86 -2.81 -21.06
C LYS A 251 -15.62 -3.52 -20.51
N LEU A 252 -15.59 -3.78 -19.20
CA LEU A 252 -14.39 -4.23 -18.50
C LEU A 252 -14.32 -5.74 -18.24
N GLU A 253 -15.46 -6.43 -18.19
CA GLU A 253 -15.50 -7.84 -17.78
C GLU A 253 -14.57 -8.73 -18.62
N GLY A 254 -13.68 -9.44 -17.93
CA GLY A 254 -12.72 -10.36 -18.56
C GLY A 254 -11.63 -9.69 -19.39
N ARG A 255 -11.55 -8.35 -19.41
CA ARG A 255 -10.57 -7.58 -20.20
C ARG A 255 -9.43 -7.07 -19.34
N MET A 256 -8.37 -6.58 -19.98
CA MET A 256 -7.26 -5.91 -19.29
C MET A 256 -7.66 -4.50 -18.84
N HIS A 257 -6.67 -3.67 -18.47
CA HIS A 257 -6.89 -2.27 -18.15
C HIS A 257 -7.55 -1.52 -19.33
N TYR A 258 -8.33 -0.50 -19.03
CA TYR A 258 -8.96 0.33 -20.04
C TYR A 258 -8.05 1.49 -20.47
N GLN A 259 -7.81 1.66 -21.77
CA GLN A 259 -7.09 2.81 -22.35
C GLN A 259 -5.79 3.18 -21.60
N ASN A 260 -5.60 4.46 -21.28
CA ASN A 260 -4.41 4.99 -20.61
C ASN A 260 -4.40 4.79 -19.08
N TYR A 261 -5.40 4.09 -18.53
CA TYR A 261 -5.48 3.81 -17.10
C TYR A 261 -4.70 2.52 -16.80
N ASN A 262 -4.03 2.45 -15.65
CA ASN A 262 -3.29 1.24 -15.22
C ASN A 262 -3.92 0.56 -14.00
N ALA A 263 -5.07 1.04 -13.56
CA ALA A 263 -5.85 0.47 -12.48
C ALA A 263 -7.32 0.85 -12.66
N HIS A 264 -8.22 0.11 -12.04
CA HIS A 264 -9.63 0.47 -11.92
C HIS A 264 -9.98 0.66 -10.44
N PHE A 265 -10.82 1.66 -10.14
CA PHE A 265 -11.33 1.94 -8.81
C PHE A 265 -12.86 1.87 -8.83
N ILE A 266 -13.42 1.07 -7.93
CA ILE A 266 -14.83 0.68 -7.98
C ILE A 266 -15.45 0.82 -6.59
N PRO A 267 -16.19 1.91 -6.30
CA PRO A 267 -17.03 1.97 -5.12
C PRO A 267 -18.20 1.00 -5.28
N VAL A 268 -18.27 -0.01 -4.42
CA VAL A 268 -19.22 -1.12 -4.55
C VAL A 268 -20.28 -1.12 -3.46
N THR A 269 -21.45 -1.65 -3.79
CA THR A 269 -22.51 -1.97 -2.83
C THR A 269 -23.01 -3.39 -3.07
N ASN A 270 -23.49 -4.03 -2.00
CA ASN A 270 -24.15 -5.33 -2.09
C ASN A 270 -25.45 -5.17 -2.90
N ILE A 271 -25.72 -6.08 -3.84
CA ILE A 271 -26.98 -6.07 -4.60
C ILE A 271 -28.20 -6.43 -3.75
N ARG A 272 -27.99 -7.09 -2.61
CA ARG A 272 -29.01 -7.51 -1.63
C ARG A 272 -28.47 -7.28 -0.21
N PRO A 273 -28.41 -6.02 0.27
CA PRO A 273 -27.81 -5.70 1.57
C PRO A 273 -28.54 -6.31 2.77
N GLN A 274 -29.77 -6.79 2.58
CA GLN A 274 -30.55 -7.51 3.59
C GLN A 274 -30.16 -8.99 3.70
N ASP A 275 -29.45 -9.53 2.69
CA ASP A 275 -28.97 -10.91 2.67
C ASP A 275 -27.47 -10.94 3.03
N PRO A 276 -27.11 -11.31 4.27
CA PRO A 276 -25.71 -11.38 4.69
C PRO A 276 -24.90 -12.46 3.95
N LYS A 277 -25.56 -13.35 3.19
CA LYS A 277 -24.89 -14.37 2.37
C LYS A 277 -24.64 -13.89 0.94
N CYS A 278 -25.16 -12.74 0.54
CA CYS A 278 -24.96 -12.21 -0.80
C CYS A 278 -23.52 -11.71 -0.93
N LEU A 279 -22.72 -12.42 -1.72
CA LEU A 279 -21.32 -12.06 -2.03
C LEU A 279 -21.19 -11.34 -3.37
N GLU A 280 -22.30 -10.85 -3.93
CA GLU A 280 -22.34 -10.15 -5.19
C GLU A 280 -22.34 -8.63 -4.98
N TYR A 281 -21.33 -7.98 -5.54
CA TYR A 281 -21.06 -6.56 -5.40
C TYR A 281 -21.00 -5.90 -6.76
N TYR A 282 -21.77 -4.83 -6.91
CA TYR A 282 -21.85 -4.05 -8.14
C TYR A 282 -21.34 -2.64 -7.87
N PRO A 283 -20.82 -1.93 -8.88
CA PRO A 283 -20.51 -0.52 -8.72
C PRO A 283 -21.78 0.23 -8.33
N CYS A 284 -21.63 1.23 -7.48
CA CYS A 284 -22.75 2.03 -7.00
C CYS A 284 -23.50 2.65 -8.17
N TYR A 285 -24.79 2.37 -8.27
CA TYR A 285 -25.72 3.14 -9.09
C TYR A 285 -25.97 4.50 -8.43
N LYS A 286 -26.46 5.47 -9.23
CA LYS A 286 -26.72 6.86 -8.84
C LYS A 286 -27.14 7.04 -7.36
N ASP A 287 -26.47 7.96 -6.68
CA ASP A 287 -26.69 8.34 -5.27
C ASP A 287 -26.55 7.23 -4.21
N GLN A 288 -26.26 5.98 -4.62
CA GLN A 288 -25.95 4.91 -3.68
C GLN A 288 -24.64 5.21 -2.95
N GLN A 289 -24.67 4.94 -1.65
CA GLN A 289 -23.49 4.98 -0.81
C GLN A 289 -22.72 3.67 -0.95
N PRO A 290 -21.41 3.72 -1.20
CA PRO A 290 -20.60 2.51 -1.25
C PRO A 290 -20.52 1.86 0.12
N ALA A 291 -20.69 0.54 0.15
CA ALA A 291 -20.38 -0.26 1.33
C ALA A 291 -18.86 -0.35 1.50
N TRP A 292 -18.15 -0.64 0.41
CA TRP A 292 -16.69 -0.78 0.34
C TRP A 292 -16.16 -0.28 -0.99
N ASP A 293 -14.84 -0.31 -1.16
CA ASP A 293 -14.20 -0.05 -2.44
C ASP A 293 -13.39 -1.26 -2.91
N GLU A 294 -13.41 -1.50 -4.21
CA GLU A 294 -12.50 -2.42 -4.90
C GLU A 294 -11.48 -1.67 -5.74
N PHE A 295 -10.33 -2.30 -5.88
CA PHE A 295 -9.22 -1.83 -6.71
C PHE A 295 -8.75 -3.01 -7.55
N VAL A 296 -8.58 -2.77 -8.85
CA VAL A 296 -8.02 -3.77 -9.76
C VAL A 296 -6.74 -3.20 -10.38
N VAL A 297 -5.64 -3.91 -10.22
CA VAL A 297 -4.35 -3.59 -10.89
C VAL A 297 -3.97 -4.72 -11.83
N PHE A 298 -3.15 -4.41 -12.84
CA PHE A 298 -2.95 -5.32 -13.98
C PHE A 298 -1.52 -5.84 -14.09
N GLU A 299 -0.59 -5.20 -13.39
CA GLU A 299 0.81 -5.61 -13.38
C GLU A 299 1.23 -6.10 -11.99
N LYS A 300 2.09 -7.12 -11.96
CA LYS A 300 2.61 -7.70 -10.72
C LYS A 300 3.40 -6.68 -9.91
N ALA A 301 4.14 -5.80 -10.59
CA ALA A 301 4.94 -4.74 -9.97
C ALA A 301 4.08 -3.66 -9.29
N GLN A 302 2.76 -3.63 -9.51
CA GLN A 302 1.85 -2.73 -8.81
C GLN A 302 1.54 -3.18 -7.38
N ALA A 303 1.93 -4.38 -6.95
CA ALA A 303 1.53 -4.92 -5.66
C ALA A 303 2.72 -5.52 -4.90
N LEU A 304 2.98 -4.99 -3.70
CA LEU A 304 4.00 -5.51 -2.78
C LEU A 304 3.33 -6.08 -1.52
N PRO A 305 3.18 -7.41 -1.42
CA PRO A 305 2.65 -8.04 -0.20
C PRO A 305 3.62 -7.79 0.96
N ARG A 306 3.12 -7.27 2.08
CA ARG A 306 4.01 -6.87 3.18
C ARG A 306 3.68 -7.50 4.52
N PHE A 307 2.41 -7.77 4.78
CA PHE A 307 2.01 -8.50 5.98
C PHE A 307 1.03 -9.61 5.61
N TRP A 308 1.27 -10.79 6.15
CA TRP A 308 0.33 -11.89 6.17
C TRP A 308 -0.30 -11.97 7.55
N ILE A 309 -1.62 -11.84 7.59
CA ILE A 309 -2.40 -11.79 8.81
C ILE A 309 -3.31 -13.02 8.85
N GLU A 310 -3.20 -13.78 9.93
CA GLU A 310 -4.11 -14.87 10.25
C GLU A 310 -5.16 -14.35 11.23
N LEU A 311 -6.43 -14.55 10.91
CA LEU A 311 -7.56 -14.19 11.73
C LEU A 311 -8.06 -15.42 12.49
N GLY A 312 -8.41 -15.24 13.76
CA GLY A 312 -9.04 -16.25 14.60
C GLY A 312 -10.45 -15.85 14.98
N VAL A 313 -11.37 -16.83 14.99
CA VAL A 313 -12.71 -16.65 15.56
C VAL A 313 -12.60 -16.69 17.08
N ASP A 314 -13.26 -15.75 17.77
CA ASP A 314 -13.27 -15.63 19.23
C ASP A 314 -11.86 -15.58 19.87
N PHE A 315 -10.86 -15.18 19.10
CA PHE A 315 -9.50 -15.02 19.60
C PHE A 315 -9.44 -13.77 20.49
N PRO A 316 -8.73 -13.80 21.63
CA PRO A 316 -8.54 -12.62 22.46
C PRO A 316 -8.10 -11.46 21.58
N GLN A 317 -8.78 -10.32 21.70
CA GLN A 317 -8.33 -9.13 21.00
C GLN A 317 -6.88 -8.88 21.38
N VAL A 318 -6.02 -8.69 20.38
CA VAL A 318 -4.68 -8.16 20.61
C VAL A 318 -4.89 -6.77 21.18
N VAL A 319 -4.86 -6.69 22.51
CA VAL A 319 -4.88 -5.41 23.20
C VAL A 319 -3.55 -4.77 22.85
N ILE A 320 -3.59 -3.73 22.02
CA ILE A 320 -2.47 -2.80 22.00
C ILE A 320 -2.43 -2.28 23.42
N SER A 321 -1.39 -2.65 24.17
CA SER A 321 -1.11 -2.02 25.46
C SER A 321 -1.31 -0.52 25.26
N ASP A 322 -2.31 0.04 25.97
CA ASP A 322 -2.97 1.30 25.65
C ASP A 322 -1.99 2.28 25.01
N LEU A 323 -2.22 2.59 23.73
CA LEU A 323 -1.42 3.60 23.06
C LEU A 323 -1.56 4.85 23.90
N ALA A 324 -0.42 5.29 24.43
CA ALA A 324 -0.36 6.50 25.20
C ALA A 324 -1.03 7.62 24.41
N THR A 325 -1.86 8.38 25.10
CA THR A 325 -2.57 9.53 24.55
C THR A 325 -1.85 10.82 24.89
N HIS A 326 -2.17 11.90 24.19
CA HIS A 326 -1.65 13.23 24.54
C HIS A 326 -2.08 13.64 25.95
N GLY A 327 -3.28 13.23 26.41
CA GLY A 327 -3.72 13.43 27.78
C GLY A 327 -2.85 12.67 28.80
N GLU A 328 -2.50 11.42 28.54
CA GLU A 328 -1.56 10.68 29.40
C GLU A 328 -0.16 11.28 29.43
N LEU A 329 0.34 11.73 28.27
CA LEU A 329 1.62 12.45 28.21
C LEU A 329 1.55 13.76 28.99
N LEU A 330 0.51 14.56 28.80
CA LEU A 330 0.34 15.82 29.51
C LEU A 330 0.29 15.61 31.02
N ASN A 331 -0.48 14.63 31.49
CA ASN A 331 -0.56 14.26 32.90
C ASN A 331 0.80 13.84 33.46
N LEU A 332 1.57 13.04 32.70
CA LEU A 332 2.92 12.67 33.09
C LEU A 332 3.85 13.88 33.17
N LEU A 333 3.81 14.77 32.19
CA LEU A 333 4.66 15.96 32.12
C LEU A 333 4.41 16.91 33.29
N ILE A 334 3.13 17.20 33.58
CA ILE A 334 2.72 18.04 34.72
C ILE A 334 3.22 17.41 36.02
N HIS A 335 2.97 16.11 36.20
CA HIS A 335 3.41 15.39 37.38
C HIS A 335 4.94 15.41 37.58
N LEU A 336 5.72 15.33 36.48
CA LEU A 336 7.17 15.45 36.53
C LEU A 336 7.62 16.87 36.86
N LEU A 337 6.99 17.90 36.30
CA LEU A 337 7.30 19.30 36.59
C LEU A 337 7.02 19.68 38.04
N ASP A 338 6.09 19.01 38.71
CA ASP A 338 5.80 19.22 40.13
C ASP A 338 6.89 18.67 41.06
N GLN A 339 7.76 17.76 40.59
CA GLN A 339 8.82 17.16 41.39
C GLN A 339 9.95 18.17 41.70
N PRO A 340 10.36 18.35 42.97
CA PRO A 340 11.43 19.27 43.36
C PRO A 340 12.76 19.02 42.64
N GLU A 341 13.10 17.76 42.40
CA GLU A 341 14.35 17.36 41.75
C GLU A 341 14.39 17.81 40.28
N VAL A 342 13.23 17.81 39.60
CA VAL A 342 13.12 18.28 38.23
C VAL A 342 13.28 19.80 38.19
N LYS A 343 12.70 20.52 39.16
CA LYS A 343 12.86 21.97 39.31
C LYS A 343 14.31 22.36 39.57
N ASN A 344 15.04 21.54 40.32
CA ASN A 344 16.47 21.72 40.55
C ASN A 344 17.33 21.44 39.31
N TYR A 345 16.75 20.79 38.28
CA TYR A 345 17.42 20.54 37.01
C TYR A 345 16.85 21.43 35.90
N SER A 346 17.23 22.71 35.90
CA SER A 346 16.65 23.78 35.06
C SER A 346 16.48 23.43 33.58
N ALA A 347 17.48 22.80 32.96
CA ALA A 347 17.43 22.39 31.56
C ALA A 347 16.34 21.33 31.30
N LEU A 348 16.15 20.39 32.22
CA LEU A 348 15.10 19.37 32.12
C LEU A 348 13.72 19.98 32.36
N ALA A 349 13.57 20.86 33.36
CA ALA A 349 12.32 21.56 33.60
C ALA A 349 11.89 22.39 32.38
N GLN A 350 12.81 23.13 31.78
CA GLN A 350 12.55 23.90 30.56
C GLN A 350 12.14 22.99 29.40
N LEU A 351 12.82 21.86 29.21
CA LEU A 351 12.47 20.85 28.21
C LEU A 351 11.03 20.34 28.41
N LEU A 352 10.68 19.95 29.63
CA LEU A 352 9.35 19.43 29.94
C LEU A 352 8.28 20.50 29.73
N GLN A 353 8.53 21.76 30.11
CA GLN A 353 7.60 22.86 29.88
C GLN A 353 7.34 23.11 28.39
N VAL A 354 8.38 23.14 27.55
CA VAL A 354 8.22 23.27 26.09
C VAL A 354 7.38 22.11 25.53
N LYS A 355 7.55 20.90 26.08
CA LYS A 355 6.75 19.74 25.67
C LYS A 355 5.29 19.88 26.11
N VAL A 356 5.01 20.37 27.32
CA VAL A 356 3.65 20.68 27.80
C VAL A 356 2.97 21.66 26.87
N ASP A 357 3.63 22.78 26.55
CA ASP A 357 3.05 23.84 25.71
C ASP A 357 2.71 23.32 24.30
N LYS A 358 3.55 22.42 23.76
CA LYS A 358 3.29 21.74 22.48
C LYS A 358 2.14 20.72 22.59
N THR A 359 2.12 19.92 23.65
CA THR A 359 1.09 18.88 23.87
C THR A 359 -0.30 19.48 24.13
N LEU A 360 -0.39 20.65 24.78
CA LEU A 360 -1.64 21.38 25.01
C LEU A 360 -2.34 21.82 23.70
N GLN A 361 -1.61 21.88 22.59
CA GLN A 361 -2.19 22.21 21.28
C GLN A 361 -2.79 20.98 20.57
N SER A 362 -2.61 19.78 21.13
CA SER A 362 -3.13 18.53 20.61
C SER A 362 -4.42 18.11 21.34
N SER A 363 -5.25 17.27 20.69
CA SER A 363 -6.40 16.65 21.33
C SER A 363 -5.97 15.64 22.38
N GLU A 364 -6.49 15.73 23.62
CA GLU A 364 -6.12 14.87 24.74
C GLU A 364 -6.33 13.38 24.44
N THR A 365 -7.38 13.03 23.70
CA THR A 365 -7.70 11.64 23.38
C THR A 365 -6.94 11.12 22.15
N ALA A 366 -6.19 11.97 21.46
CA ALA A 366 -5.41 11.54 20.31
C ALA A 366 -4.21 10.69 20.78
N PRO A 367 -3.91 9.56 20.11
CA PRO A 367 -2.72 8.78 20.41
C PRO A 367 -1.45 9.59 20.11
N LEU A 368 -0.39 9.34 20.87
CA LEU A 368 0.91 9.94 20.65
C LEU A 368 1.48 9.50 19.28
N ASN A 369 2.10 10.44 18.57
CA ASN A 369 2.95 10.09 17.42
C ASN A 369 4.22 9.36 17.89
N VAL A 370 5.01 8.83 16.96
CA VAL A 370 6.22 8.03 17.27
C VAL A 370 7.24 8.79 18.14
N GLU A 371 7.40 10.10 17.91
CA GLU A 371 8.35 10.92 18.67
C GLU A 371 7.85 11.16 20.11
N ASP A 372 6.57 11.51 20.24
CA ASP A 372 5.94 11.78 21.53
C ASP A 372 5.78 10.49 22.36
N ASP A 373 5.49 9.35 21.74
CA ASP A 373 5.45 8.04 22.41
C ASP A 373 6.84 7.63 22.90
N ARG A 374 7.88 7.85 22.10
CA ARG A 374 9.26 7.63 22.53
C ARG A 374 9.62 8.54 23.71
N PHE A 375 9.25 9.81 23.64
CA PHE A 375 9.45 10.76 24.73
C PHE A 375 8.69 10.30 25.99
N PHE A 376 7.42 9.94 25.86
CA PHE A 376 6.57 9.46 26.94
C PHE A 376 7.15 8.24 27.64
N LYS A 377 7.61 7.25 26.88
CA LYS A 377 8.27 6.04 27.42
C LYS A 377 9.56 6.38 28.17
N LEU A 378 10.35 7.33 27.69
CA LEU A 378 11.55 7.80 28.39
C LEU A 378 11.19 8.59 29.67
N ALA A 379 10.20 9.48 29.58
CA ALA A 379 9.72 10.27 30.71
C ALA A 379 9.11 9.39 31.81
N LYS A 380 8.40 8.30 31.45
CA LYS A 380 7.90 7.32 32.44
C LYS A 380 9.04 6.68 33.24
N ARG A 381 10.20 6.47 32.62
CA ARG A 381 11.41 5.93 33.29
C ARG A 381 12.15 6.96 34.14
N LEU A 382 11.75 8.23 34.07
CA LEU A 382 12.25 9.27 34.96
C LEU A 382 11.68 9.15 36.38
N LYS A 383 10.62 8.33 36.56
CA LYS A 383 10.06 8.05 37.88
C LYS A 383 11.17 7.57 38.83
N PRO A 384 11.27 8.15 40.02
CA PRO A 384 12.32 7.81 40.96
C PRO A 384 12.07 6.41 41.55
N GLU A 385 13.01 5.49 41.35
CA GLU A 385 13.19 4.38 42.31
C GLU A 385 13.91 4.97 43.52
N GLY A 386 13.18 5.27 44.60
CA GLY A 386 13.75 5.79 45.84
C GLY A 386 14.13 7.29 45.82
N GLU A 387 13.21 8.14 45.39
CA GLU A 387 13.27 9.62 45.49
C GLU A 387 14.38 10.35 44.68
N LYS A 388 15.23 9.65 43.93
CA LYS A 388 16.26 10.30 43.09
C LYS A 388 15.97 10.18 41.61
N LEU A 389 16.02 11.31 40.91
CA LEU A 389 16.02 11.35 39.45
C LEU A 389 17.20 10.57 38.88
N SER A 390 16.95 9.72 37.88
CA SER A 390 18.02 9.06 37.14
C SER A 390 18.75 10.08 36.23
N PRO A 391 20.02 10.44 36.50
CA PRO A 391 20.74 11.42 35.70
C PRO A 391 20.94 10.94 34.25
N THR A 392 21.06 9.61 34.08
CA THR A 392 21.16 8.96 32.77
C THR A 392 19.91 9.18 31.93
N VAL A 393 18.72 8.95 32.50
CA VAL A 393 17.45 9.14 31.78
C VAL A 393 17.23 10.61 31.46
N ALA A 394 17.52 11.51 32.40
CA ALA A 394 17.44 12.95 32.17
C ALA A 394 18.37 13.42 31.02
N SER A 395 19.61 12.91 30.98
CA SER A 395 20.53 13.17 29.87
C SER A 395 20.02 12.63 28.53
N MET A 396 19.39 11.45 28.52
CA MET A 396 18.78 10.87 27.31
C MET A 396 17.64 11.74 26.78
N LEU A 397 16.79 12.27 27.67
CA LEU A 397 15.71 13.19 27.29
C LEU A 397 16.26 14.50 26.70
N LEU A 398 17.26 15.10 27.35
CA LEU A 398 17.90 16.32 26.85
C LEU A 398 18.53 16.11 25.45
N LYS A 399 19.22 14.98 25.24
CA LYS A 399 19.82 14.64 23.93
C LYS A 399 18.79 14.41 22.83
N SER A 400 17.61 13.89 23.17
CA SER A 400 16.57 13.61 22.18
C SER A 400 16.12 14.87 21.42
N MET A 401 16.13 16.04 22.07
CA MET A 401 15.78 17.31 21.43
C MET A 401 16.92 17.95 20.63
N SER A 402 18.18 17.71 21.00
CA SER A 402 19.31 18.21 20.22
C SER A 402 19.40 17.55 18.84
N SER A 403 18.87 16.32 18.71
CA SER A 403 18.91 15.56 17.46
C SER A 403 17.85 15.96 16.42
N SER A 404 16.82 16.74 16.80
CA SER A 404 15.80 17.24 15.86
C SER A 404 16.17 18.56 15.19
N ALA A 405 17.21 19.25 15.67
CA ALA A 405 17.79 20.40 14.97
C ALA A 405 18.62 19.89 13.78
N SER A 406 17.98 19.80 12.61
CA SER A 406 18.68 19.49 11.35
C SER A 406 19.81 20.51 11.16
N PRO A 407 21.07 20.08 10.95
CA PRO A 407 22.16 21.03 10.73
C PRO A 407 21.90 21.78 9.42
N GLN A 408 21.56 23.06 9.49
CA GLN A 408 21.68 23.98 8.37
C GLN A 408 23.16 24.06 8.00
N ARG A 409 23.59 23.17 7.10
CA ARG A 409 24.93 23.18 6.55
C ARG A 409 25.00 24.33 5.55
N SER A 410 25.53 25.47 5.98
CA SER A 410 26.01 26.51 5.08
C SER A 410 27.07 25.90 4.17
N LEU A 411 26.77 25.79 2.88
CA LEU A 411 27.70 25.30 1.86
C LEU A 411 28.91 26.25 1.78
N PRO A 412 30.15 25.75 1.81
CA PRO A 412 31.31 26.57 1.45
C PRO A 412 31.27 26.86 -0.05
N SER A 413 31.44 28.13 -0.41
CA SER A 413 31.67 28.56 -1.79
C SER A 413 32.97 27.96 -2.33
N VAL A 414 32.87 27.06 -3.31
CA VAL A 414 34.03 26.48 -4.00
C VAL A 414 34.43 27.40 -5.16
N PRO A 415 35.72 27.80 -5.29
CA PRO A 415 36.18 28.58 -6.43
C PRO A 415 36.29 27.70 -7.69
N SER A 416 35.73 28.20 -8.79
CA SER A 416 35.78 27.59 -10.10
C SER A 416 37.20 27.59 -10.68
N LYS A 417 37.81 26.42 -10.84
CA LYS A 417 38.97 26.23 -11.73
C LYS A 417 38.52 25.52 -12.99
N SER A 418 38.68 26.22 -14.12
CA SER A 418 38.51 25.69 -15.47
C SER A 418 39.62 24.70 -15.80
N SER A 419 39.28 23.42 -15.94
CA SER A 419 40.17 22.41 -16.55
C SER A 419 39.67 22.04 -17.94
N ALA A 420 40.59 22.10 -18.91
CA ALA A 420 40.36 21.77 -20.31
C ALA A 420 39.85 20.34 -20.51
N LYS A 421 38.91 20.20 -21.45
CA LYS A 421 38.30 18.93 -21.90
C LYS A 421 39.34 18.05 -22.60
N ALA A 422 39.61 16.87 -22.04
CA ALA A 422 40.12 15.75 -22.82
C ALA A 422 38.96 15.10 -23.61
N PRO A 423 39.19 14.54 -24.81
CA PRO A 423 38.15 13.86 -25.58
C PRO A 423 37.75 12.55 -24.89
N PHE A 424 36.46 12.38 -24.63
CA PHE A 424 35.91 11.11 -24.15
C PHE A 424 36.06 10.02 -25.22
N PRO A 425 36.40 8.78 -24.84
CA PRO A 425 36.33 7.64 -25.75
C PRO A 425 34.87 7.42 -26.15
N LYS A 426 34.64 7.23 -27.46
CA LYS A 426 33.32 6.89 -28.01
C LYS A 426 32.87 5.55 -27.42
N ILE A 427 32.00 5.60 -26.42
CA ILE A 427 31.27 4.43 -25.95
C ILE A 427 30.25 4.11 -27.03
N GLN A 428 30.41 2.97 -27.72
CA GLN A 428 29.37 2.44 -28.59
C GLN A 428 28.13 2.16 -27.74
N PRO A 429 26.94 2.61 -28.16
CA PRO A 429 25.71 2.26 -27.45
C PRO A 429 25.59 0.74 -27.36
N PRO A 430 25.08 0.21 -26.23
CA PRO A 430 24.83 -1.23 -26.11
C PRO A 430 23.94 -1.67 -27.27
N LEU A 431 24.30 -2.79 -27.92
CA LEU A 431 23.49 -3.42 -28.95
C LEU A 431 22.04 -3.51 -28.42
N SER A 432 21.12 -2.79 -29.06
CA SER A 432 19.70 -2.97 -28.81
C SER A 432 19.34 -4.38 -29.25
N VAL A 433 19.24 -5.30 -28.31
CA VAL A 433 18.65 -6.61 -28.57
C VAL A 433 17.17 -6.35 -28.84
N SER A 434 16.74 -6.38 -30.10
CA SER A 434 15.33 -6.19 -30.45
C SER A 434 14.56 -7.44 -30.01
N LEU A 435 14.04 -7.40 -28.78
CA LEU A 435 13.29 -8.51 -28.23
C LEU A 435 12.03 -8.75 -29.07
N GLY A 436 11.90 -9.94 -29.67
CA GLY A 436 10.73 -10.34 -30.43
C GLY A 436 10.64 -9.91 -31.90
N GLU A 437 11.62 -9.20 -32.45
CA GLU A 437 11.57 -8.72 -33.86
C GLU A 437 11.51 -9.88 -34.87
N ASP A 438 12.29 -10.94 -34.66
CA ASP A 438 12.31 -12.10 -35.58
C ASP A 438 10.95 -12.81 -35.63
N GLU A 439 10.29 -12.97 -34.48
CA GLU A 439 8.94 -13.56 -34.43
C GLU A 439 7.90 -12.61 -35.01
N TYR A 440 8.05 -11.29 -34.83
CA TYR A 440 7.16 -10.31 -35.46
C TYR A 440 7.28 -10.31 -36.99
N GLN A 441 8.49 -10.40 -37.53
CA GLN A 441 8.72 -10.51 -38.98
C GLN A 441 8.18 -11.83 -39.54
N LYS A 442 8.34 -12.96 -38.83
CA LYS A 442 7.67 -14.22 -39.19
C LYS A 442 6.15 -14.07 -39.25
N ALA A 443 5.56 -13.39 -38.27
CA ALA A 443 4.12 -13.15 -38.22
C ALA A 443 3.63 -12.35 -39.44
N LEU A 444 4.35 -11.28 -39.82
CA LEU A 444 4.06 -10.49 -41.01
C LEU A 444 4.14 -11.32 -42.30
N ASN A 445 5.12 -12.23 -42.40
CA ASN A 445 5.28 -13.11 -43.55
C ASN A 445 4.15 -14.13 -43.66
N PHE A 446 3.78 -14.79 -42.55
CA PHE A 446 2.62 -15.70 -42.54
C PHE A 446 1.31 -14.99 -42.89
N ARG A 447 1.12 -13.77 -42.37
CA ARG A 447 -0.05 -12.94 -42.71
C ARG A 447 -0.10 -12.62 -44.21
N LYS A 448 1.02 -12.24 -44.82
CA LYS A 448 1.11 -11.99 -46.27
C LYS A 448 0.84 -13.26 -47.09
N ALA A 449 1.23 -14.42 -46.58
CA ALA A 449 0.99 -15.72 -47.22
C ALA A 449 -0.44 -16.25 -47.02
N GLY A 450 -1.29 -15.57 -46.24
CA GLY A 450 -2.66 -16.02 -45.93
C GLY A 450 -2.75 -17.09 -44.84
N ASP A 451 -1.63 -17.51 -44.23
CA ASP A 451 -1.62 -18.44 -43.10
C ASP A 451 -1.86 -17.69 -41.78
N LEU A 452 -3.12 -17.33 -41.56
CA LEU A 452 -3.53 -16.55 -40.38
C LEU A 452 -3.25 -17.28 -39.05
N LYS A 453 -3.24 -18.61 -39.06
CA LYS A 453 -2.98 -19.42 -37.85
C LYS A 453 -1.52 -19.29 -37.42
N GLN A 454 -0.58 -19.44 -38.35
CA GLN A 454 0.85 -19.25 -38.04
C GLN A 454 1.17 -17.78 -37.74
N ALA A 455 0.52 -16.84 -38.43
CA ALA A 455 0.66 -15.42 -38.13
C ALA A 455 0.29 -15.10 -36.68
N PHE A 456 -0.85 -15.60 -36.20
CA PHE A 456 -1.29 -15.40 -34.82
C PHE A 456 -0.30 -15.98 -33.79
N ILE A 457 0.19 -17.21 -34.01
CA ILE A 457 1.15 -17.87 -33.11
C ILE A 457 2.46 -17.05 -33.04
N SER A 458 2.95 -16.56 -34.17
CA SER A 458 4.18 -15.75 -34.19
C SER A 458 3.98 -14.35 -33.59
N TYR A 459 2.81 -13.71 -33.78
CA TYR A 459 2.49 -12.45 -33.09
C TYR A 459 2.45 -12.66 -31.56
N GLN A 460 1.83 -13.74 -31.09
CA GLN A 460 1.79 -14.04 -29.66
C GLN A 460 3.21 -14.23 -29.08
N LYS A 461 4.07 -15.00 -29.75
CA LYS A 461 5.48 -15.18 -29.32
C LYS A 461 6.25 -13.87 -29.33
N ALA A 462 6.05 -13.03 -30.34
CA ALA A 462 6.67 -11.70 -30.39
C ALA A 462 6.20 -10.82 -29.23
N ALA A 463 4.91 -10.84 -28.89
CA ALA A 463 4.34 -10.11 -27.76
C ALA A 463 4.88 -10.62 -26.40
N GLU A 464 4.99 -11.94 -26.23
CA GLU A 464 5.60 -12.57 -25.05
C GLU A 464 7.09 -12.20 -24.90
N GLN A 465 7.78 -11.97 -26.00
CA GLN A 465 9.15 -11.45 -26.03
C GLN A 465 9.22 -9.93 -25.86
N GLY A 466 8.10 -9.21 -25.73
CA GLY A 466 8.09 -7.77 -25.49
C GLY A 466 8.07 -6.90 -26.74
N HIS A 467 7.75 -7.46 -27.91
CA HIS A 467 7.60 -6.69 -29.14
C HIS A 467 6.29 -5.88 -29.12
N ALA A 468 6.39 -4.55 -28.95
CA ALA A 468 5.24 -3.67 -28.71
C ALA A 468 4.15 -3.73 -29.81
N ALA A 469 4.53 -3.78 -31.09
CA ALA A 469 3.55 -3.82 -32.17
C ALA A 469 2.81 -5.17 -32.29
N ALA A 470 3.32 -6.24 -31.66
CA ALA A 470 2.68 -7.54 -31.65
C ALA A 470 1.60 -7.66 -30.56
N GLN A 471 1.52 -6.68 -29.64
CA GLN A 471 0.54 -6.63 -28.56
C GLN A 471 -0.83 -6.08 -29.01
N PHE A 472 -0.89 -5.49 -30.22
CA PHE A 472 -2.08 -4.91 -30.86
C PHE A 472 -2.44 -5.73 -32.10
#